data_AF-A0A3A9A987-F1
#
_entry.id   AF-A0A3A9A987-F1
#
_cell.length_a   1.000
_cell.length_b   1.000
_cell.length_c   1.000
_cell.angle_alpha   90.00
_cell.angle_beta   90.00
_cell.angle_gamma   90.00
#
_symmetry.space_group_name_H-M   'P 1'
#
loop_
_entity.id
_entity.type
_entity.pdbx_description
1 polymer ?
#
loop_
_entity_poly.entity_id
_entity_poly.type
_entity_poly.pdbx_seq_one_letter_code
_entity_poly.pdbx_strand_id
1 'polypeptide(L)' 'MEWIKCISGQMPEDDERYKGKKVINVIATTNKGVVTKVQRIFNDYANIWYWGRICGGMRAWMPLPEPYKEKH' A
#
# COMPACT_ATOMS: atom_id res chain seq x y z
N MET A 1 2.54 -4.13 13.94
CA MET A 1 2.79 -3.65 12.56
C MET A 1 3.34 -2.25 12.67
N GLU A 2 4.45 -1.98 11.99
CA GLU A 2 5.10 -0.67 12.00
C GLU A 2 4.75 0.11 10.72
N TRP A 3 4.77 1.44 10.82
CA TRP A 3 4.56 2.33 9.68
C TRP A 3 5.85 2.48 8.87
N ILE A 4 5.77 2.25 7.57
CA ILE A 4 6.87 2.36 6.62
C ILE A 4 6.70 3.65 5.83
N LYS A 5 7.75 4.47 5.72
CA LYS A 5 7.69 5.73 4.97
C LYS A 5 7.58 5.46 3.47
N CYS A 6 6.79 6.27 2.77
CA CYS A 6 6.69 6.22 1.32
C CYS A 6 7.90 6.87 0.65
N ILE A 7 9.04 6.18 0.64
CA ILE A 7 10.25 6.57 -0.08
C ILE A 7 10.65 5.49 -1.08
N SER A 8 11.42 5.85 -2.11
CA SER A 8 11.92 4.88 -3.10
C SER A 8 12.70 3.76 -2.42
N GLY A 9 12.38 2.51 -2.74
CA GLY A 9 12.98 1.32 -2.12
C GLY A 9 12.30 0.87 -0.82
N GLN A 10 11.26 1.57 -0.36
CA GLN A 10 10.42 1.19 0.78
C GLN A 10 8.93 1.26 0.43
N MET A 11 8.57 1.24 -0.84
CA MET A 11 7.17 1.24 -1.26
C MET A 11 6.57 -0.18 -1.12
N PRO A 12 5.24 -0.34 -1.13
CA PRO A 12 4.64 -1.67 -1.03
C PRO A 12 5.13 -2.65 -2.10
N GLU A 13 5.43 -2.16 -3.32
CA GLU A 13 5.98 -2.98 -4.40
C GLU A 13 7.40 -3.51 -4.15
N ASP A 14 8.16 -2.85 -3.28
CA ASP A 14 9.54 -3.24 -2.93
C ASP A 14 9.56 -4.32 -1.81
N ASP A 15 8.45 -4.51 -1.10
CA ASP A 15 8.35 -5.46 0.01
C ASP A 15 8.21 -6.91 -0.51
N GLU A 16 9.05 -7.81 0.01
CA GLU A 16 9.09 -9.21 -0.39
C GLU A 16 7.73 -9.93 -0.24
N ARG A 17 6.89 -9.51 0.71
CA ARG A 17 5.53 -10.07 0.94
C ARG A 17 4.61 -9.92 -0.27
N TYR A 18 4.92 -8.96 -1.14
CA TYR A 18 4.11 -8.60 -2.29
C TYR A 18 4.81 -8.87 -3.62
N LYS A 19 5.98 -9.51 -3.60
CA LYS A 19 6.73 -9.90 -4.80
C LYS A 19 5.83 -10.70 -5.76
N GLY A 20 5.80 -10.27 -7.02
CA GLY A 20 4.97 -10.89 -8.06
C GLY A 20 3.49 -10.48 -8.07
N LYS A 21 3.03 -9.66 -7.12
CA LYS A 21 1.67 -9.12 -7.13
C LYS A 21 1.63 -7.83 -7.95
N LYS A 22 0.58 -7.67 -8.75
CA LYS A 22 0.29 -6.43 -9.51
C LYS A 22 -0.60 -5.45 -8.78
N VAL A 23 -1.30 -5.93 -7.74
CA VAL A 23 -2.20 -5.12 -6.90
C VAL A 23 -1.91 -5.45 -5.45
N ILE A 24 -1.60 -4.43 -4.67
CA ILE A 24 -1.21 -4.55 -3.27
C ILE A 24 -2.16 -3.69 -2.44
N ASN A 25 -2.83 -4.30 -1.47
CA ASN A 25 -3.74 -3.59 -0.58
C ASN A 25 -3.01 -3.27 0.73
N VAL A 26 -2.97 -1.99 1.10
CA VAL A 26 -2.29 -1.49 2.31
C VAL A 26 -3.15 -0.45 3.01
N ILE A 27 -2.80 -0.14 4.25
CA ILE A 27 -3.28 1.04 4.94
C ILE A 27 -2.25 2.15 4.73
N ALA A 28 -2.71 3.36 4.50
CA ALA A 28 -1.89 4.51 4.11
C ALA A 28 -2.25 5.75 4.92
N THR A 29 -1.24 6.50 5.34
CA THR A 29 -1.40 7.86 5.87
C THR A 29 -1.15 8.86 4.77
N THR A 30 -2.18 9.65 4.45
CA THR A 30 -2.11 10.74 3.47
C THR A 30 -1.37 11.96 4.04
N ASN A 31 -0.96 12.88 3.18
CA ASN A 31 -0.38 14.17 3.55
C ASN A 31 -1.32 15.05 4.39
N LYS A 32 -2.63 14.77 4.37
CA LYS A 32 -3.65 15.41 5.20
C LYS A 32 -3.81 14.77 6.60
N GLY A 33 -3.00 13.77 6.94
CA GLY A 33 -3.09 13.05 8.22
C GLY A 33 -4.23 12.02 8.27
N VAL A 34 -4.96 11.80 7.17
CA VAL A 34 -6.03 10.80 7.10
C VAL A 34 -5.43 9.42 6.85
N VAL A 35 -5.82 8.45 7.67
CA VAL A 35 -5.50 7.03 7.50
C VAL A 35 -6.62 6.36 6.69
N THR A 36 -6.27 5.74 5.57
CA THR A 36 -7.24 5.04 4.71
C THR A 36 -6.66 3.75 4.15
N LYS A 37 -7.54 2.79 3.83
CA LYS A 37 -7.19 1.65 2.98
C LYS A 37 -7.02 2.12 1.55
N VAL A 38 -5.93 1.73 0.91
CA VAL A 38 -5.61 2.09 -0.47
C VAL A 38 -5.00 0.91 -1.22
N GLN A 39 -5.07 0.97 -2.54
CA GLN A 39 -4.42 0.01 -3.44
C GLN A 39 -3.19 0.66 -4.07
N ARG A 40 -2.07 -0.06 -4.05
CA ARG A 40 -0.90 0.21 -4.89
C ARG A 40 -1.03 -0.71 -6.11
N ILE A 41 -1.15 -0.11 -7.30
CA ILE A 41 -1.51 -0.81 -8.53
C ILE A 41 -0.40 -0.61 -9.55
N PHE A 42 0.04 -1.71 -10.15
CA PHE A 42 0.96 -1.70 -11.27
C PHE A 42 0.19 -1.52 -12.58
N ASN A 43 0.57 -0.51 -13.35
CA ASN A 43 0.08 -0.31 -14.70
C ASN A 43 1.04 -1.00 -15.69
N ASP A 44 0.63 -2.15 -16.24
CA ASP A 44 1.43 -2.86 -17.25
C ASP A 44 1.68 -2.02 -18.52
N TYR A 45 0.73 -1.16 -18.91
CA TYR A 45 0.84 -0.39 -20.16
C TYR A 45 1.89 0.72 -20.09
N ALA A 46 1.99 1.36 -18.92
CA ALA A 46 2.94 2.44 -18.67
C ALA A 46 4.18 2.00 -17.86
N ASN A 47 4.23 0.73 -17.43
CA ASN A 47 5.27 0.16 -16.57
C ASN A 47 5.54 1.00 -15.30
N ILE A 48 4.47 1.53 -14.69
CA ILE A 48 4.55 2.39 -13.50
C ILE A 48 3.61 1.91 -12.40
N TRP A 49 4.01 2.19 -11.16
CA TRP A 49 3.16 2.00 -9.99
C TRP A 49 2.46 3.28 -9.59
N TYR A 50 1.16 3.19 -9.34
CA TYR A 50 0.35 4.31 -8.88
C TYR A 50 -0.53 3.90 -7.70
N TRP A 51 -0.95 4.90 -6.94
CA TRP A 51 -1.89 4.70 -5.85
C TRP A 51 -3.32 4.88 -6.37
N GLY A 52 -4.20 3.92 -6.07
CA GLY A 52 -5.61 3.99 -6.42
C GLY A 52 -6.35 5.07 -5.62
N ARG A 53 -7.29 5.77 -6.27
CA ARG A 53 -8.24 6.77 -5.72
C ARG A 53 -7.86 7.35 -4.34
N ILE A 54 -6.78 8.12 -4.28
CA ILE A 54 -6.45 8.94 -3.11
C ILE A 54 -6.42 10.43 -3.47
N CYS A 55 -6.95 11.25 -2.57
CA CYS A 55 -6.89 12.70 -2.67
C CYS A 55 -5.71 13.21 -1.85
N GLY A 56 -4.54 13.31 -2.48
CA GLY A 56 -3.31 13.84 -1.88
C GLY A 56 -2.09 12.93 -2.03
N GLY A 57 -0.97 13.34 -1.45
CA GLY A 57 0.26 12.54 -1.40
C GLY A 57 0.24 11.54 -0.25
N MET A 58 1.09 10.50 -0.32
CA MET A 58 1.26 9.53 0.76
C MET A 58 2.53 9.78 1.56
N ARG A 59 2.43 9.68 2.90
CA ARG A 59 3.56 9.86 3.82
C ARG A 59 4.11 8.52 4.30
N ALA A 60 3.21 7.59 4.64
CA ALA A 60 3.57 6.28 5.17
C ALA A 60 2.48 5.25 4.84
N TRP A 61 2.86 3.98 4.87
CA TRP A 61 1.96 2.84 4.67
C TRP A 61 2.27 1.72 5.66
N MET A 62 1.32 0.80 5.81
CA MET A 62 1.48 -0.42 6.58
C MET A 62 0.71 -1.57 5.91
N PRO A 63 1.18 -2.82 6.04
CA PRO A 63 0.45 -3.98 5.53
C PRO A 63 -0.92 -4.08 6.22
N LEU A 64 -1.89 -4.67 5.52
CA LEU A 64 -3.18 -5.00 6.14
C LEU A 64 -2.98 -5.99 7.30
N PRO A 65 -3.72 -5.81 8.40
CA PRO A 65 -3.76 -6.81 9.46
C PRO A 65 -4.30 -8.13 8.93
N GLU A 66 -3.93 -9.23 9.59
CA GLU A 66 -4.52 -10.53 9.28
C GLU A 66 -6.05 -10.45 9.41
N PRO A 67 -6.80 -11.00 8.44
CA PRO A 67 -8.24 -11.00 8.53
C PRO A 67 -8.67 -11.79 9.77
N TYR A 68 -9.74 -11.33 10.42
CA TYR A 68 -10.38 -12.10 11.49
C TYR A 68 -10.73 -13.49 10.97
N LYS A 69 -10.26 -14.53 11.67
CA LYS A 69 -10.62 -15.92 11.42
C LYS A 69 -11.62 -16.32 12.49
N GLU A 70 -12.88 -16.47 12.11
CA GLU A 70 -13.88 -17.08 12.99
C GLU A 70 -13.47 -18.54 13.22
N LYS A 71 -13.34 -18.94 14.49
CA LYS A 71 -13.12 -20.35 14.83
C LYS A 71 -14.47 -21.05 14.77
N HIS A 72 -14.67 -21.87 13.74
CA HIS A 72 -15.72 -22.88 13.71
C HIS A 72 -15.34 -24.07 14.59
#